data_AF-A0A268RM28-F1
#
_entry.id   AF-A0A268RM28-F1
#
_cell.length_a   1.000
_cell.length_b   1.000
_cell.length_c   1.000
_cell.angle_alpha   90.00
_cell.angle_beta   90.00
_cell.angle_gamma   90.00
#
_symmetry.space_group_name_H-M   'P 1'
#
loop_
_entity.id
_entity.type
_entity.pdbx_description
1 polymer ?
#
loop_
_entity_poly.entity_id
_entity_poly.type
_entity_poly.pdbx_seq_one_letter_code
_entity_poly.pdbx_strand_id
1 'polypeptide(L)' 'MKTKKERLDVLLVERGLAETREKAKRAVMAGLVFSNESRLDKPG' A
#
# COMPACT_ATOMS: atom_id res chain seq x y z
N MET A 1 -3.52 8.20 21.68
CA MET A 1 -2.79 7.04 21.11
C MET A 1 -2.15 7.46 19.80
N LYS A 2 -0.85 7.22 19.61
CA LYS A 2 -0.16 7.54 18.35
C LYS A 2 -0.53 6.44 17.35
N THR A 3 -1.33 6.76 16.34
CA THR A 3 -1.61 5.82 15.24
C THR A 3 -0.27 5.51 14.57
N LYS A 4 0.15 4.25 14.62
CA LYS A 4 1.38 3.81 13.96
C LYS A 4 1.16 4.02 12.46
N LYS A 5 1.89 4.98 11.86
CA LYS A 5 1.89 5.17 10.41
C LYS A 5 2.82 4.12 9.83
N GLU A 6 2.22 3.09 9.25
CA GLU A 6 2.93 2.04 8.53
C GLU A 6 2.98 2.40 7.04
N ARG A 7 4.06 2.00 6.38
CA ARG A 7 4.20 2.23 4.94
C ARG A 7 3.20 1.38 4.18
N LEU A 8 2.56 1.97 3.18
CA LEU A 8 1.54 1.26 2.40
C LEU A 8 2.12 0.03 1.68
N ASP A 9 3.34 0.14 1.15
CA ASP A 9 4.02 -0.98 0.48
C ASP A 9 4.27 -2.19 1.39
N VAL A 10 4.58 -1.95 2.66
CA VAL A 10 4.73 -3.00 3.69
C VAL A 10 3.37 -3.60 4.02
N LEU A 11 2.39 -2.74 4.28
CA LEU A 11 1.05 -3.15 4.68
C LEU A 11 0.34 -4.03 3.64
N LEU A 12 0.58 -3.78 2.35
CA LEU A 12 0.04 -4.60 1.26
C LEU A 12 0.66 -6.00 1.23
N VAL A 13 1.94 -6.13 1.57
CA VAL A 13 2.63 -7.43 1.63
C VAL A 13 2.20 -8.22 2.86
N GLU A 14 2.16 -7.58 4.03
CA GLU A 14 1.74 -8.22 5.28
C GLU A 14 0.29 -8.73 5.24
N ARG A 15 -0.57 -8.06 4.46
CA ARG A 15 -1.96 -8.50 4.21
C ARG A 15 -2.09 -9.52 3.09
N GLY A 16 -1.00 -9.94 2.47
CA GLY A 16 -1.01 -10.90 1.35
C GLY A 16 -1.62 -10.35 0.06
N LEU A 17 -1.78 -9.02 -0.06
CA LEU A 17 -2.31 -8.36 -1.25
C LEU A 17 -1.23 -8.17 -2.34
N ALA A 18 0.04 -8.27 -1.97
CA ALA A 18 1.17 -8.30 -2.88
C ALA A 18 2.23 -9.28 -2.39
N GLU A 19 2.84 -10.05 -3.29
CA GLU A 19 3.86 -11.04 -2.91
C GLU A 19 5.19 -10.40 -2.47
N THR A 20 5.50 -9.21 -2.96
CA THR A 20 6.74 -8.49 -2.65
C THR A 20 6.50 -6.99 -2.53
N ARG A 21 7.38 -6.29 -1.81
CA ARG A 21 7.31 -4.83 -1.67
C ARG A 21 7.39 -4.11 -3.03
N GLU A 22 8.20 -4.60 -3.95
CA GLU A 22 8.32 -4.05 -5.31
C GLU A 22 7.05 -4.23 -6.13
N LYS A 23 6.31 -5.34 -5.95
CA LYS A 23 4.97 -5.50 -6.55
C LYS A 23 3.98 -4.52 -5.93
N ALA A 24 3.98 -4.38 -4.61
CA ALA A 24 3.12 -3.42 -3.90
C ALA A 24 3.35 -1.97 -4.36
N LYS A 25 4.62 -1.52 -4.43
CA LYS A 25 4.98 -0.17 -4.93
C LYS A 25 4.44 0.08 -6.33
N ARG A 26 4.62 -0.89 -7.25
CA ARG A 26 4.12 -0.79 -8.62
C ARG A 26 2.60 -0.69 -8.69
N ALA A 27 1.88 -1.48 -7.89
CA ALA A 27 0.42 -1.41 -7.84
C ALA A 27 -0.07 -0.04 -7.35
N VAL A 28 0.57 0.51 -6.31
CA VAL A 28 0.28 1.86 -5.79
C VAL A 28 0.55 2.93 -6.86
N MET A 29 1.73 2.91 -7.48
CA MET A 29 2.10 3.88 -8.52
C MET A 29 1.26 3.77 -9.79
N ALA A 30 0.76 2.56 -10.10
CA ALA A 30 -0.18 2.32 -11.19
C ALA A 30 -1.61 2.78 -10.85
N GLY A 31 -1.86 3.26 -9.62
CA GLY A 31 -3.17 3.73 -9.19
C GLY A 31 -4.18 2.61 -8.97
N LEU A 32 -3.72 1.38 -8.69
CA LEU A 32 -4.56 0.20 -8.50
C LEU A 32 -4.97 -0.01 -7.03
N VAL A 33 -4.47 0.81 -6.11
CA VAL A 33 -4.67 0.65 -4.67
C VAL A 33 -5.59 1.75 -4.16
N PHE A 34 -6.65 1.33 -3.48
CA PHE A 34 -7.68 2.23 -2.94
C PHE A 34 -7.94 1.91 -1.47
N SER A 35 -8.29 2.95 -0.72
CA SER A 35 -8.90 2.83 0.60
C SER A 35 -10.31 3.41 0.51
N ASN A 36 -11.31 2.53 0.53
CA ASN A 36 -12.68 2.85 0.12
C ASN A 36 -12.68 3.43 -1.31
N GLU A 37 -13.07 4.69 -1.47
CA GLU A 37 -13.11 5.39 -2.76
C GLU A 37 -11.88 6.27 -3.02
N SER A 38 -10.95 6.33 -2.06
CA SER A 38 -9.76 7.18 -2.14
C SER A 38 -8.57 6.40 -2.71
N ARG A 39 -8.04 6.85 -3.85
CA ARG A 39 -6.84 6.29 -4.45
C ARG A 39 -5.61 6.59 -3.58
N LEU A 40 -4.78 5.58 -3.37
CA LEU A 40 -3.52 5.73 -2.66
C LEU A 40 -2.38 5.84 -3.67
N ASP A 41 -1.68 6.97 -3.66
CA ASP A 41 -0.68 7.30 -4.68
C ASP A 41 0.76 7.14 -4.19
N LYS A 42 0.95 7.07 -2.87
CA LYS A 42 2.26 7.05 -2.22
C LYS A 42 2.49 5.71 -1.53
N PRO A 43 3.48 4.92 -1.99
CA PRO A 43 3.76 3.62 -1.38
C PRO A 43 4.52 3.72 -0.05
N GLY A 44 5.11 4.89 0.24
CA GLY A 44 6.00 5.10 1.38
C GLY A 44 5.37 5.68 2.62
#